data_AF-A0A497GTA2-F1
#
_entry.id   AF-A0A497GTA2-F1
#
_cell.length_a   1.000
_cell.length_b   1.000
_cell.length_c   1.000
_cell.angle_alpha   90.00
_cell.angle_beta   90.00
_cell.angle_gamma   90.00
#
_symmetry.space_group_name_H-M   'P 1'
#
loop_
_entity.id
_entity.type
_entity.pdbx_description
1 polymer ?
#
loop_
_entity_poly.entity_id
_entity_poly.type
_entity_poly.pdbx_seq_one_letter_code
_entity_poly.pdbx_strand_id
1 'polypeptide(L)'
;MSKALEIIEECLKEIPDYREFMTVDELNESSRRLVEKYPDIASLERVGVASNGEPIYALRIKTEEAKHQALCFAFPHPNEPIGSLTLEYLSWKLCEDAKFRKAFKVNWYIVKCADPFGARLNEGWFKGPFEPRKYALNYYRPPGYRQVEWTFPIEYKRLKWDRPTPETKAIMNIIDQAKPIFMASLHNAGFCGVYFYLSDPMPKVYPLLHALVRGQGLPLHRGEPEVPWAVKLEEAIFKMPFVTETYDYLEKYSDKDPAKVIKHGASSDEYAKRVNPEVLTVVCEVPYIYDERVHNTTEIGVPLRDIVLLRLSKREDSLKFFKQHLDEVEEYVDKTSPFYESLKEFIRYGFEYLEAERKWATTDPKLERSATVAEAFDAIVERIYWSNMLMCGLMIRLMEDSIRKASGRGREVLRRCEDEVKGFFEKQVSMFERLSKYEVIPLRKTVTIQLGAILYTMGAKVGIL
;
A
#
# COMPACT_ATOMS: atom_id res chain seq x y z
N MET A 1 29.55 -14.50 9.90
CA MET A 1 28.55 -13.49 9.52
C MET A 1 29.33 -12.24 9.12
N SER A 2 28.94 -11.49 8.07
CA SER A 2 29.68 -10.25 7.78
C SER A 2 29.43 -9.23 8.89
N LYS A 3 30.41 -8.36 9.20
CA LYS A 3 30.25 -7.31 10.22
C LYS A 3 29.05 -6.39 9.95
N ALA A 4 28.69 -6.21 8.67
CA ALA A 4 27.52 -5.44 8.27
C ALA A 4 26.21 -6.16 8.60
N LEU A 5 26.15 -7.48 8.37
CA LEU A 5 24.98 -8.28 8.72
C LEU A 5 24.76 -8.27 10.24
N GLU A 6 25.81 -8.37 11.05
CA GLU A 6 25.72 -8.25 12.51
C GLU A 6 25.15 -6.89 12.95
N ILE A 7 25.61 -5.78 12.35
CA ILE A 7 25.09 -4.42 12.60
C ILE A 7 23.59 -4.33 12.26
N ILE A 8 23.14 -4.96 11.18
CA ILE A 8 21.73 -4.99 10.79
C ILE A 8 20.92 -5.80 11.82
N GLU A 9 21.36 -7.00 12.17
CA GLU A 9 20.68 -7.87 13.14
C GLU A 9 20.59 -7.24 14.54
N GLU A 10 21.62 -6.51 14.98
CA GLU A 10 21.61 -5.73 16.22
C GLU A 10 20.53 -4.64 16.16
N CYS A 11 20.48 -3.87 15.07
CA CYS A 11 19.47 -2.84 14.84
C CYS A 11 18.04 -3.41 14.87
N LEU A 12 17.77 -4.52 14.19
CA LEU A 12 16.43 -5.13 14.15
C LEU A 12 15.95 -5.60 15.55
N LYS A 13 16.86 -6.00 16.44
CA LYS A 13 16.49 -6.43 17.80
C LYS A 13 16.05 -5.28 18.71
N GLU A 14 16.51 -4.06 18.42
CA GLU A 14 16.23 -2.87 19.24
C GLU A 14 14.92 -2.17 18.86
N ILE A 15 14.21 -2.63 17.82
CA ILE A 15 12.91 -2.06 17.43
C ILE A 15 11.94 -2.15 18.61
N PRO A 16 11.30 -1.03 19.01
CA PRO A 16 10.42 -1.02 20.17
C PRO A 16 9.09 -1.73 19.88
N ASP A 17 8.41 -2.09 20.95
CA ASP A 17 7.12 -2.76 20.90
C ASP A 17 5.97 -1.75 20.73
N TYR A 18 5.85 -1.20 19.53
CA TYR A 18 4.79 -0.25 19.17
C TYR A 18 3.40 -0.87 19.39
N ARG A 19 2.51 -0.10 20.02
CA ARG A 19 1.11 -0.51 20.28
C ARG A 19 0.09 0.22 19.43
N GLU A 20 0.48 1.37 18.88
CA GLU A 20 -0.38 2.29 18.14
C GLU A 20 0.45 2.96 17.03
N PHE A 21 -0.24 3.49 16.03
CA PHE A 21 0.37 4.34 15.02
C PHE A 21 0.51 5.78 15.49
N MET A 22 1.45 6.50 14.89
CA MET A 22 1.62 7.93 15.13
C MET A 22 0.73 8.75 14.19
N THR A 23 0.17 9.84 14.69
CA THR A 23 -0.52 10.84 13.87
C THR A 23 0.48 11.63 13.03
N VAL A 24 -0.02 12.33 12.01
CA VAL A 24 0.80 13.23 11.18
C VAL A 24 1.50 14.29 12.06
N ASP A 25 0.80 14.81 13.07
CA ASP A 25 1.38 15.78 14.02
C ASP A 25 2.49 15.16 14.88
N GLU A 26 2.28 13.96 15.41
CA GLU A 26 3.28 13.26 16.22
C GLU A 26 4.54 12.94 15.41
N LEU A 27 4.39 12.53 14.14
CA LEU A 27 5.51 12.25 13.23
C LEU A 27 6.31 13.51 12.90
N ASN A 28 5.60 14.61 12.61
CA ASN A 28 6.23 15.90 12.31
C ASN A 28 6.96 16.44 13.54
N GLU A 29 6.33 16.37 14.71
CA GLU A 29 6.92 16.83 15.96
C GLU A 29 8.14 16.00 16.37
N SER A 30 8.09 14.68 16.20
CA SER A 30 9.26 13.83 16.44
C SER A 30 10.42 14.18 15.52
N SER A 31 10.12 14.52 14.27
CA SER A 31 11.14 14.94 13.29
C SER A 31 11.80 16.27 13.65
N ARG A 32 11.05 17.23 14.20
CA ARG A 32 11.61 18.50 14.72
C ARG A 32 12.54 18.25 15.90
N ARG A 33 12.08 17.46 16.89
CA ARG A 33 12.91 17.09 18.05
C ARG A 33 14.20 16.37 17.65
N LEU A 34 14.14 15.49 16.64
CA LEU A 34 15.32 14.80 16.12
C LEU A 34 16.37 15.80 15.60
N VAL A 35 15.94 16.80 14.84
CA VAL A 35 16.83 17.84 14.28
C VAL A 35 17.36 18.77 15.36
N GLU A 36 16.55 19.13 16.36
CA GLU A 36 16.99 19.91 17.51
C GLU A 36 18.06 19.18 18.34
N LYS A 37 17.92 17.86 18.48
CA LYS A 37 18.88 17.02 19.23
C LYS A 37 20.17 16.73 18.43
N TYR A 38 20.08 16.64 17.10
CA TYR A 38 21.19 16.26 16.22
C TYR A 38 21.41 17.24 15.05
N PRO A 39 21.59 18.55 15.31
CA PRO A 39 21.61 19.58 14.27
C PRO A 39 22.79 19.47 13.29
N ASP A 40 23.90 18.86 13.72
CA ASP A 40 25.11 18.71 12.89
C ASP A 40 24.95 17.64 11.79
N ILE A 41 24.03 16.68 11.98
CA ILE A 41 23.86 15.53 11.08
C ILE A 41 22.47 15.44 10.47
N ALA A 42 21.44 16.03 11.09
CA ALA A 42 20.06 15.97 10.61
C ALA A 42 19.53 17.38 10.28
N SER A 43 18.82 17.50 9.15
CA SER A 43 18.02 18.67 8.81
C SER A 43 16.61 18.27 8.41
N LEU A 44 15.65 19.17 8.59
CA LEU A 44 14.25 19.00 8.18
C LEU A 44 13.92 20.04 7.12
N GLU A 45 13.55 19.57 5.94
CA GLU A 45 13.27 20.44 4.78
C GLU A 45 11.81 20.26 4.36
N ARG A 46 11.12 21.37 4.08
CA ARG A 46 9.79 21.32 3.46
C ARG A 46 9.96 21.04 1.97
N VAL A 47 9.56 19.85 1.53
CA VAL A 47 9.73 19.38 0.15
C VAL A 47 8.49 19.57 -0.72
N GLY A 48 7.35 19.88 -0.10
CA GLY A 48 6.12 20.15 -0.80
C GLY A 48 4.99 20.63 0.10
N VAL A 49 3.80 20.69 -0.49
CA VAL A 49 2.55 21.05 0.15
C VAL A 49 1.50 20.07 -0.34
N ALA A 50 0.81 19.40 0.57
CA ALA A 50 -0.26 18.48 0.22
C ALA A 50 -1.51 19.23 -0.26
N SER A 51 -2.48 18.49 -0.78
CA SER A 51 -3.72 18.98 -1.36
C SER A 51 -4.59 19.78 -0.38
N ASN A 52 -4.42 19.56 0.94
CA ASN A 52 -5.09 20.31 2.01
C ASN A 52 -4.27 21.50 2.54
N GLY A 53 -3.12 21.81 1.94
CA GLY A 53 -2.23 22.90 2.36
C GLY A 53 -1.20 22.53 3.43
N GLU A 54 -1.25 21.31 3.98
CA GLU A 54 -0.26 20.87 4.98
C GLU A 54 1.13 20.72 4.35
N PRO A 55 2.20 21.08 5.07
CA PRO A 55 3.57 20.89 4.60
C PRO A 55 3.93 19.40 4.57
N ILE A 56 4.66 19.00 3.53
CA ILE A 56 5.32 17.70 3.47
C ILE A 56 6.79 17.92 3.78
N TYR A 57 7.32 17.18 4.76
CA TYR A 57 8.69 17.30 5.21
C TYR A 57 9.53 16.08 4.85
N ALA A 58 10.80 16.33 4.52
CA ALA A 58 11.84 15.31 4.42
C ALA A 58 12.91 15.57 5.48
N LEU A 59 13.24 14.54 6.25
CA LEU A 59 14.47 14.50 7.03
C LEU A 59 15.62 14.17 6.10
N ARG A 60 16.71 14.93 6.23
CA ARG A 60 17.98 14.63 5.58
C ARG A 60 19.02 14.31 6.64
N ILE A 61 19.48 13.06 6.66
CA ILE A 61 20.51 12.59 7.60
C ILE A 61 21.82 12.39 6.84
N LYS A 62 22.83 13.17 7.21
CA LYS A 62 24.15 13.16 6.59
C LYS A 62 25.01 12.06 7.17
N THR A 63 25.75 11.39 6.30
CA THR A 63 26.73 10.38 6.68
C THR A 63 28.11 10.84 6.20
N GLU A 64 29.09 10.78 7.08
CA GLU A 64 30.49 11.04 6.71
C GLU A 64 30.93 10.04 5.63
N GLU A 65 31.67 10.53 4.63
CA GLU A 65 32.11 9.71 3.49
C GLU A 65 30.97 9.09 2.66
N ALA A 66 29.75 9.64 2.75
CA ALA A 66 28.64 9.21 1.90
C ALA A 66 29.00 9.35 0.43
N LYS A 67 28.78 8.27 -0.34
CA LYS A 67 29.01 8.23 -1.79
C LYS A 67 27.73 8.35 -2.60
N HIS A 68 26.60 8.00 -1.99
CA HIS A 68 25.31 7.94 -2.65
C HIS A 68 24.19 8.50 -1.76
N GLN A 69 23.01 8.66 -2.34
CA GLN A 69 21.80 9.04 -1.62
C GLN A 69 20.81 7.87 -1.58
N ALA A 70 20.07 7.77 -0.48
CA ALA A 70 18.97 6.83 -0.27
C ALA A 70 17.69 7.61 -0.01
N LEU A 71 16.57 7.20 -0.61
CA LEU A 71 15.25 7.77 -0.34
C LEU A 71 14.34 6.71 0.27
N CYS A 72 13.78 6.97 1.44
CA CYS A 72 12.75 6.12 2.02
C CYS A 72 11.51 6.97 2.35
N PHE A 73 10.33 6.53 1.95
CA PHE A 73 9.09 7.26 2.25
C PHE A 73 7.94 6.34 2.62
N ALA A 74 7.06 6.85 3.48
CA ALA A 74 5.87 6.16 3.95
C ALA A 74 4.60 6.92 3.56
N PHE A 75 3.46 6.25 3.71
CA PHE A 75 2.17 6.69 3.16
C PHE A 75 2.20 6.93 1.64
N PRO A 76 2.75 6.01 0.82
CA PRO A 76 2.48 6.01 -0.63
C PRO A 76 0.97 5.85 -0.90
N HIS A 77 0.31 5.11 0.00
CA HIS A 77 -1.13 5.13 0.19
C HIS A 77 -1.47 5.61 1.61
N PRO A 78 -2.50 6.45 1.79
CA PRO A 78 -2.76 7.09 3.08
C PRO A 78 -3.27 6.14 4.17
N ASN A 79 -3.76 4.97 3.80
CA ASN A 79 -4.22 3.95 4.74
C ASN A 79 -3.11 3.03 5.25
N GLU A 80 -1.83 3.32 4.96
CA GLU A 80 -0.69 2.39 5.16
C GLU A 80 0.38 2.94 6.15
N PRO A 81 0.06 3.14 7.45
CA PRO A 81 0.95 3.80 8.41
C PRO A 81 2.14 2.97 8.95
N ILE A 82 2.31 1.68 8.61
CA ILE A 82 3.40 0.86 9.20
C ILE A 82 4.75 1.43 8.78
N GLY A 83 4.86 1.84 7.51
CA GLY A 83 6.04 2.52 6.99
C GLY A 83 6.46 3.73 7.82
N SER A 84 5.51 4.47 8.41
CA SER A 84 5.85 5.66 9.19
C SER A 84 6.53 5.32 10.52
N LEU A 85 6.14 4.23 11.17
CA LEU A 85 6.81 3.71 12.36
C LEU A 85 8.20 3.15 12.03
N THR A 86 8.32 2.47 10.88
CA THR A 86 9.62 2.00 10.35
C THR A 86 10.58 3.16 10.15
N LEU A 87 10.12 4.25 9.53
CA LEU A 87 10.93 5.44 9.28
C LEU A 87 11.16 6.29 10.52
N GLU A 88 10.22 6.30 11.47
CA GLU A 88 10.41 6.87 12.79
C GLU A 88 11.62 6.23 13.46
N TYR A 89 11.58 4.90 13.66
CA TYR A 89 12.68 4.15 14.27
C TYR A 89 14.00 4.34 13.51
N LEU A 90 14.00 4.15 12.18
CA LEU A 90 15.19 4.26 11.35
C LEU A 90 15.83 5.65 11.47
N SER A 91 15.04 6.72 11.45
CA SER A 91 15.55 8.09 11.53
C SER A 91 16.27 8.37 12.85
N TRP A 92 15.73 7.91 13.98
CA TRP A 92 16.39 8.03 15.28
C TRP A 92 17.64 7.17 15.37
N LYS A 93 17.56 5.90 14.95
CA LYS A 93 18.69 4.98 14.98
C LYS A 93 19.87 5.48 14.14
N LEU A 94 19.61 6.04 12.96
CA LEU A 94 20.63 6.66 12.13
C LEU A 94 21.32 7.84 12.82
N CYS A 95 20.62 8.64 13.62
CA CYS A 95 21.23 9.76 14.33
C CYS A 95 22.00 9.30 15.58
N GLU A 96 21.45 8.34 16.32
CA GLU A 96 21.97 7.84 17.60
C GLU A 96 23.19 6.93 17.44
N ASP A 97 23.26 6.14 16.37
CA ASP A 97 24.30 5.14 16.15
C ASP A 97 25.14 5.48 14.91
N ALA A 98 26.28 6.13 15.15
CA ALA A 98 27.22 6.49 14.09
C ALA A 98 27.83 5.27 13.38
N LYS A 99 28.01 4.13 14.07
CA LYS A 99 28.54 2.90 13.47
C LYS A 99 27.52 2.33 12.49
N PHE A 100 26.26 2.27 12.88
CA PHE A 100 25.14 1.86 12.02
C PHE A 100 25.00 2.79 10.81
N ARG A 101 24.94 4.10 11.04
CA ARG A 101 24.80 5.12 9.97
C ARG A 101 25.91 5.01 8.92
N LYS A 102 27.18 4.92 9.36
CA LYS A 102 28.35 4.85 8.48
C LYS A 102 28.46 3.56 7.68
N ALA A 103 27.82 2.47 8.11
CA ALA A 103 27.93 1.17 7.45
C ALA A 103 27.47 1.22 5.98
N PHE A 104 26.42 1.98 5.67
CA PHE A 104 25.81 2.02 4.33
C PHE A 104 26.46 3.03 3.38
N LYS A 105 27.27 3.98 3.89
CA LYS A 105 27.93 5.04 3.09
C LYS A 105 26.98 5.83 2.19
N VAL A 106 25.77 6.10 2.68
CA VAL A 106 24.75 6.91 2.01
C VAL A 106 24.26 8.03 2.92
N ASN A 107 23.86 9.15 2.34
CA ASN A 107 22.96 10.07 3.03
C ASN A 107 21.53 9.57 2.87
N TRP A 108 20.70 9.82 3.88
CA TRP A 108 19.32 9.36 3.91
C TRP A 108 18.36 10.54 3.75
N TYR A 109 17.44 10.41 2.82
CA TYR A 109 16.24 11.22 2.70
C TYR A 109 15.07 10.39 3.22
N ILE A 110 14.38 10.87 4.25
CA ILE A 110 13.30 10.16 4.92
C ILE A 110 12.05 11.03 4.93
N VAL A 111 10.98 10.58 4.29
CA VAL A 111 9.65 11.22 4.31
C VAL A 111 8.70 10.34 5.11
N LYS A 112 8.43 10.69 6.37
CA LYS A 112 7.58 9.89 7.26
C LYS A 112 6.10 9.88 6.87
N CYS A 113 5.66 10.87 6.10
CA CYS A 113 4.29 10.96 5.59
C CYS A 113 4.26 11.70 4.25
N ALA A 114 4.15 10.95 3.14
CA ALA A 114 4.05 11.51 1.80
C ALA A 114 2.65 12.08 1.50
N ASP A 115 1.58 11.47 2.03
CA ASP A 115 0.19 11.92 1.88
C ASP A 115 -0.43 12.29 3.24
N PRO A 116 -0.13 13.47 3.80
CA PRO A 116 -0.73 13.89 5.06
C PRO A 116 -2.25 14.11 4.92
N PHE A 117 -2.74 14.56 3.76
CA PHE A 117 -4.18 14.77 3.55
C PHE A 117 -4.98 13.47 3.74
N GLY A 118 -4.60 12.41 3.04
CA GLY A 118 -5.26 11.13 3.18
C GLY A 118 -4.96 10.46 4.53
N ALA A 119 -3.76 10.65 5.10
CA ALA A 119 -3.42 10.10 6.41
C ALA A 119 -4.35 10.65 7.50
N ARG A 120 -4.67 11.96 7.49
CA ARG A 120 -5.66 12.57 8.40
C ARG A 120 -7.01 11.87 8.35
N LEU A 121 -7.46 11.50 7.14
CA LEU A 121 -8.72 10.80 6.96
C LEU A 121 -8.69 9.37 7.53
N ASN A 122 -7.52 8.82 7.86
CA ASN A 122 -7.33 7.51 8.47
C ASN A 122 -6.96 7.55 9.97
N GLU A 123 -6.64 8.71 10.55
CA GLU A 123 -6.18 8.80 11.95
C GLU A 123 -7.18 8.22 12.98
N GLY A 124 -8.48 8.15 12.64
CA GLY A 124 -9.53 7.58 13.49
C GLY A 124 -9.31 6.12 13.90
N TRP A 125 -8.45 5.36 13.20
CA TRP A 125 -8.08 4.00 13.58
C TRP A 125 -6.64 3.84 14.08
N PHE A 126 -5.82 4.90 14.13
CA PHE A 126 -4.40 4.80 14.48
C PHE A 126 -4.14 4.47 15.94
N LYS A 127 -5.02 4.92 16.83
CA LYS A 127 -4.90 4.75 18.28
C LYS A 127 -5.72 3.56 18.78
N GLY A 128 -5.33 2.98 19.90
CA GLY A 128 -5.91 1.75 20.44
C GLY A 128 -5.55 0.49 19.64
N PRO A 129 -6.09 -0.67 20.06
CA PRO A 129 -5.87 -1.93 19.37
C PRO A 129 -6.43 -1.89 17.94
N PHE A 130 -5.76 -2.60 17.02
CA PHE A 130 -6.27 -2.79 15.67
C PHE A 130 -7.45 -3.75 15.68
N GLU A 131 -8.55 -3.31 15.08
CA GLU A 131 -9.77 -4.10 14.92
C GLU A 131 -10.30 -3.93 13.48
N PRO A 132 -10.57 -5.02 12.74
CA PRO A 132 -11.15 -4.96 11.39
C PRO A 132 -12.33 -4.01 11.23
N ARG A 133 -13.26 -4.03 12.19
CA ARG A 133 -14.45 -3.18 12.18
C ARG A 133 -14.09 -1.70 12.30
N LYS A 134 -13.21 -1.36 13.24
CA LYS A 134 -12.73 0.02 13.45
C LYS A 134 -11.94 0.52 12.24
N TYR A 135 -11.06 -0.31 11.70
CA TYR A 135 -10.30 -0.03 10.50
C TYR A 135 -11.23 0.30 9.33
N ALA A 136 -12.18 -0.58 9.02
CA ALA A 136 -13.11 -0.40 7.92
C ALA A 136 -13.94 0.90 8.06
N LEU A 137 -14.48 1.18 9.25
CA LEU A 137 -15.29 2.39 9.48
C LEU A 137 -14.50 3.70 9.43
N ASN A 138 -13.17 3.66 9.52
CA ASN A 138 -12.29 4.82 9.41
C ASN A 138 -11.41 4.78 8.16
N TYR A 139 -11.65 3.82 7.26
CA TYR A 139 -10.85 3.62 6.08
C TYR A 139 -11.00 4.80 5.11
N TYR A 140 -9.88 5.21 4.52
CA TYR A 140 -9.86 6.08 3.36
C TYR A 140 -8.74 5.68 2.42
N ARG A 141 -9.08 5.48 1.14
CA ARG A 141 -8.11 5.36 0.05
C ARG A 141 -8.60 6.17 -1.16
N PRO A 142 -7.76 7.05 -1.72
CA PRO A 142 -8.11 7.82 -2.91
C PRO A 142 -8.20 6.93 -4.16
N PRO A 143 -8.83 7.37 -5.25
CA PRO A 143 -8.66 6.71 -6.56
C PRO A 143 -7.20 6.76 -7.02
N GLY A 144 -6.78 5.85 -7.90
CA GLY A 144 -5.38 5.73 -8.33
C GLY A 144 -4.77 7.04 -8.82
N TYR A 145 -5.53 7.87 -9.53
CA TYR A 145 -5.06 9.17 -10.00
C TYR A 145 -4.91 10.28 -8.95
N ARG A 146 -5.14 9.93 -7.69
CA ARG A 146 -4.93 10.77 -6.50
C ARG A 146 -3.96 10.12 -5.50
N GLN A 147 -3.44 8.92 -5.79
CA GLN A 147 -2.49 8.22 -4.93
C GLN A 147 -1.05 8.63 -5.26
N VAL A 148 -0.17 8.68 -4.25
CA VAL A 148 1.24 9.05 -4.46
C VAL A 148 1.92 8.06 -5.41
N GLU A 149 1.73 6.75 -5.16
CA GLU A 149 2.38 5.68 -5.93
C GLU A 149 1.89 5.55 -7.37
N TRP A 150 0.90 6.33 -7.82
CA TRP A 150 0.28 6.14 -9.14
C TRP A 150 0.11 7.42 -9.94
N THR A 151 0.78 8.52 -9.61
CA THR A 151 0.60 9.76 -10.37
C THR A 151 1.88 10.35 -10.93
N PHE A 152 2.98 9.59 -10.93
CA PHE A 152 4.21 10.03 -11.57
C PHE A 152 4.01 10.17 -13.09
N PRO A 153 4.59 11.21 -13.73
CA PRO A 153 4.40 11.44 -15.17
C PRO A 153 4.88 10.25 -16.01
N ILE A 154 4.18 9.95 -17.10
CA ILE A 154 4.58 8.91 -18.06
C ILE A 154 4.09 9.23 -19.46
N GLU A 155 4.90 8.90 -20.46
CA GLU A 155 4.52 8.87 -21.87
C GLU A 155 4.94 7.53 -22.45
N TYR A 156 3.96 6.71 -22.83
CA TYR A 156 4.19 5.38 -23.39
C TYR A 156 3.10 5.05 -24.41
N LYS A 157 3.49 4.83 -25.67
CA LYS A 157 2.56 4.63 -26.79
C LYS A 157 1.50 5.76 -26.82
N ARG A 158 0.22 5.45 -26.59
CA ARG A 158 -0.88 6.42 -26.53
C ARG A 158 -1.18 6.92 -25.12
N LEU A 159 -0.61 6.30 -24.08
CA LEU A 159 -0.78 6.72 -22.69
C LEU A 159 0.09 7.96 -22.43
N LYS A 160 -0.57 9.04 -22.04
CA LYS A 160 0.09 10.26 -21.57
C LYS A 160 -0.52 10.71 -20.26
N TRP A 161 0.30 10.73 -19.22
CA TRP A 161 -0.04 11.22 -17.89
C TRP A 161 0.98 12.27 -17.46
N ASP A 162 0.52 13.47 -17.14
CA ASP A 162 1.37 14.57 -16.67
C ASP A 162 0.62 15.43 -15.65
N ARG A 163 -0.12 14.78 -14.75
CA ARG A 163 -0.90 15.42 -13.68
C ARG A 163 -0.55 14.83 -12.32
N PRO A 164 0.73 14.87 -11.90
CA PRO A 164 1.11 14.38 -10.58
C PRO A 164 0.41 15.20 -9.49
N THR A 165 0.00 14.53 -8.42
CA THR A 165 -0.54 15.21 -7.24
C THR A 165 0.52 16.10 -6.58
N PRO A 166 0.13 17.10 -5.79
CA PRO A 166 1.09 17.90 -5.00
C PRO A 166 2.02 17.04 -4.13
N GLU A 167 1.49 15.96 -3.56
CA GLU A 167 2.22 14.97 -2.76
C GLU A 167 3.27 14.23 -3.62
N THR A 168 2.88 13.78 -4.81
CA THR A 168 3.79 13.11 -5.75
C THR A 168 4.89 14.03 -6.22
N LYS A 169 4.58 15.31 -6.50
CA LYS A 169 5.59 16.32 -6.84
C LYS A 169 6.63 16.50 -5.73
N ALA A 170 6.23 16.39 -4.46
CA ALA A 170 7.17 16.47 -3.34
C ALA A 170 8.19 15.33 -3.39
N ILE A 171 7.76 14.11 -3.72
CA ILE A 171 8.66 12.95 -3.88
C ILE A 171 9.52 13.09 -5.15
N MET A 172 8.93 13.51 -6.27
CA MET A 172 9.66 13.78 -7.53
C MET A 172 10.81 14.76 -7.30
N ASN A 173 10.55 15.87 -6.59
CA ASN A 173 11.58 16.87 -6.27
C ASN A 173 12.79 16.26 -5.56
N ILE A 174 12.56 15.32 -4.64
CA ILE A 174 13.66 14.62 -3.94
C ILE A 174 14.38 13.68 -4.90
N ILE A 175 13.65 12.89 -5.70
CA ILE A 175 14.24 11.96 -6.67
C ILE A 175 15.14 12.71 -7.66
N ASP A 176 14.66 13.82 -8.23
CA ASP A 176 15.37 14.60 -9.24
C ASP A 176 16.65 15.25 -8.67
N GLN A 177 16.58 15.74 -7.43
CA GLN A 177 17.71 16.40 -6.77
C GLN A 177 18.73 15.41 -6.21
N ALA A 178 18.26 14.37 -5.52
CA ALA A 178 19.11 13.42 -4.81
C ALA A 178 19.65 12.31 -5.72
N LYS A 179 18.95 11.98 -6.81
CA LYS A 179 19.27 10.89 -7.75
C LYS A 179 19.67 9.61 -7.00
N PRO A 180 18.77 9.08 -6.15
CA PRO A 180 19.12 8.03 -5.20
C PRO A 180 19.66 6.78 -5.89
N ILE A 181 20.60 6.09 -5.24
CA ILE A 181 21.04 4.75 -5.67
C ILE A 181 20.11 3.65 -5.12
N PHE A 182 19.29 4.01 -4.15
CA PHE A 182 18.35 3.14 -3.47
C PHE A 182 17.09 3.91 -3.08
N MET A 183 15.92 3.31 -3.30
CA MET A 183 14.65 3.85 -2.87
C MET A 183 13.77 2.80 -2.18
N ALA A 184 13.12 3.14 -1.08
CA ALA A 184 12.10 2.32 -0.46
C ALA A 184 10.77 3.08 -0.37
N SER A 185 9.76 2.58 -1.08
CA SER A 185 8.37 2.99 -0.88
C SER A 185 7.73 1.99 0.08
N LEU A 186 7.26 2.45 1.24
CA LEU A 186 6.82 1.57 2.32
C LEU A 186 5.31 1.39 2.31
N HIS A 187 4.89 0.19 1.95
CA HIS A 187 3.50 -0.20 1.76
C HIS A 187 3.01 -1.16 2.84
N ASN A 188 1.70 -1.30 2.92
CA ASN A 188 1.06 -2.26 3.79
C ASN A 188 0.00 -3.04 3.03
N ALA A 189 -0.19 -4.29 3.44
CA ALA A 189 -1.35 -5.06 3.04
C ALA A 189 -2.45 -5.03 4.12
N GLY A 190 -3.70 -5.16 3.69
CA GLY A 190 -4.83 -5.29 4.61
C GLY A 190 -4.81 -6.65 5.29
N PHE A 191 -5.01 -7.70 4.48
CA PHE A 191 -5.20 -9.07 4.94
C PHE A 191 -4.63 -10.08 3.93
N CYS A 192 -3.40 -10.54 4.15
CA CYS A 192 -2.75 -11.56 3.30
C CYS A 192 -1.50 -12.11 4.02
N GLY A 193 -0.59 -12.77 3.29
CA GLY A 193 0.77 -13.03 3.78
C GLY A 193 1.74 -11.90 3.43
N VAL A 194 2.98 -11.96 3.92
CA VAL A 194 4.03 -10.99 3.59
C VAL A 194 4.55 -11.23 2.17
N TYR A 195 4.79 -10.17 1.40
CA TYR A 195 5.47 -10.24 0.11
C TYR A 195 6.28 -8.99 -0.19
N PHE A 196 7.09 -9.05 -1.24
CA PHE A 196 8.02 -7.99 -1.61
C PHE A 196 7.98 -7.73 -3.12
N TYR A 197 8.15 -6.46 -3.51
CA TYR A 197 8.53 -6.10 -4.87
C TYR A 197 9.97 -5.58 -4.90
N LEU A 198 10.72 -5.99 -5.91
CA LEU A 198 12.07 -5.51 -6.19
C LEU A 198 12.15 -5.01 -7.63
N SER A 199 12.85 -3.90 -7.86
CA SER A 199 13.10 -3.41 -9.23
C SER A 199 14.00 -4.36 -10.04
N ASP A 200 14.91 -5.05 -9.37
CA ASP A 200 15.94 -5.88 -9.98
C ASP A 200 16.04 -7.25 -9.28
N PRO A 201 16.39 -8.33 -9.99
CA PRO A 201 16.65 -9.62 -9.35
C PRO A 201 17.81 -9.55 -8.35
N MET A 202 17.61 -10.08 -7.14
CA MET A 202 18.62 -10.13 -6.07
C MET A 202 18.69 -11.52 -5.40
N PRO A 203 19.14 -12.58 -6.11
CA PRO A 203 19.12 -13.95 -5.57
C PRO A 203 19.82 -14.12 -4.22
N LYS A 204 20.85 -13.32 -3.94
CA LYS A 204 21.57 -13.33 -2.65
C LYS A 204 20.74 -12.81 -1.47
N VAL A 205 19.74 -11.97 -1.73
CA VAL A 205 18.89 -11.33 -0.70
C VAL A 205 17.64 -12.15 -0.41
N TYR A 206 17.15 -12.97 -1.36
CA TYR A 206 15.91 -13.73 -1.18
C TYR A 206 15.91 -14.62 0.08
N PRO A 207 16.98 -15.39 0.38
CA PRO A 207 17.02 -16.18 1.61
C PRO A 207 16.96 -15.33 2.88
N LEU A 208 17.52 -14.12 2.86
CA LEU A 208 17.47 -13.19 4.00
C LEU A 208 16.05 -12.66 4.22
N LEU A 209 15.33 -12.30 3.16
CA LEU A 209 13.93 -11.87 3.25
C LEU A 209 13.02 -13.00 3.75
N HIS A 210 13.20 -14.23 3.26
CA HIS A 210 12.45 -15.37 3.77
C HIS A 210 12.78 -15.70 5.22
N ALA A 211 14.05 -15.62 5.60
CA ALA A 211 14.48 -15.82 6.99
C ALA A 211 13.92 -14.74 7.92
N LEU A 212 13.85 -13.48 7.45
CA LEU A 212 13.26 -12.37 8.16
C LEU A 212 11.78 -12.62 8.48
N VAL A 213 10.99 -12.98 7.47
CA VAL A 213 9.56 -13.28 7.64
C VAL A 213 9.35 -14.49 8.57
N ARG A 214 10.09 -15.58 8.34
CA ARG A 214 10.03 -16.79 9.16
C ARG A 214 10.45 -16.53 10.61
N GLY A 215 11.47 -15.69 10.82
CA GLY A 215 11.95 -15.29 12.14
C GLY A 215 10.93 -14.50 12.95
N GLN A 216 9.99 -13.82 12.29
CA GLN A 216 8.85 -13.18 12.94
C GLN A 216 7.65 -14.13 13.12
N GLY A 217 7.73 -15.36 12.63
CA GLY A 217 6.64 -16.33 12.67
C GLY A 217 5.43 -15.87 11.86
N LEU A 218 5.65 -15.21 10.72
CA LEU A 218 4.59 -14.78 9.82
C LEU A 218 4.64 -15.58 8.50
N PRO A 219 3.50 -15.73 7.80
CA PRO A 219 3.47 -16.43 6.54
C PRO A 219 3.88 -15.54 5.36
N LEU A 220 4.45 -16.15 4.33
CA LEU A 220 4.59 -15.54 3.01
C LEU A 220 3.25 -15.57 2.27
N HIS A 221 2.99 -14.58 1.42
CA HIS A 221 1.81 -14.57 0.55
C HIS A 221 1.93 -15.65 -0.53
N ARG A 222 0.97 -16.57 -0.59
CA ARG A 222 0.87 -17.59 -1.65
C ARG A 222 -0.51 -17.60 -2.33
N GLY A 223 -1.31 -16.55 -2.12
CA GLY A 223 -2.56 -16.34 -2.84
C GLY A 223 -2.34 -15.84 -4.26
N GLU A 224 -3.40 -15.32 -4.88
CA GLU A 224 -3.30 -14.75 -6.23
C GLU A 224 -2.32 -13.56 -6.24
N PRO A 225 -1.55 -13.38 -7.34
CA PRO A 225 -0.77 -12.16 -7.52
C PRO A 225 -1.72 -10.96 -7.64
N GLU A 226 -1.22 -9.76 -7.34
CA GLU A 226 -2.01 -8.53 -7.43
C GLU A 226 -2.53 -8.28 -8.85
N VAL A 227 -1.70 -8.58 -9.85
CA VAL A 227 -2.04 -8.50 -11.27
C VAL A 227 -1.65 -9.79 -12.01
N PRO A 228 -2.43 -10.23 -13.02
CA PRO A 228 -2.17 -11.46 -13.77
C PRO A 228 -0.81 -11.55 -14.48
N TRP A 229 -0.18 -10.40 -14.77
CA TRP A 229 1.11 -10.31 -15.47
C TRP A 229 2.32 -10.14 -14.54
N ALA A 230 2.12 -10.18 -13.22
CA ALA A 230 3.21 -10.02 -12.26
C ALA A 230 4.32 -11.07 -12.49
N VAL A 231 5.56 -10.62 -12.58
CA VAL A 231 6.71 -11.52 -12.75
C VAL A 231 7.20 -11.97 -11.38
N LYS A 232 7.04 -13.26 -11.08
CA LYS A 232 7.56 -13.89 -9.87
C LYS A 232 9.08 -14.09 -10.00
N LEU A 233 9.85 -13.46 -9.12
CA LEU A 233 11.30 -13.64 -9.02
C LEU A 233 11.64 -14.83 -8.12
N GLU A 234 10.91 -14.97 -7.02
CA GLU A 234 10.97 -16.07 -6.05
C GLU A 234 9.62 -16.12 -5.31
N GLU A 235 9.39 -17.13 -4.47
CA GLU A 235 8.22 -17.20 -3.59
C GLU A 235 7.99 -15.91 -2.79
N ALA A 236 6.83 -15.28 -2.99
CA ALA A 236 6.43 -13.99 -2.41
C ALA A 236 7.41 -12.83 -2.69
N ILE A 237 8.24 -12.94 -3.73
CA ILE A 237 9.12 -11.88 -4.20
C ILE A 237 8.85 -11.68 -5.69
N PHE A 238 8.35 -10.51 -6.03
CA PHE A 238 7.92 -10.17 -7.38
C PHE A 238 8.79 -9.04 -7.94
N LYS A 239 8.86 -8.95 -9.26
CA LYS A 239 9.41 -7.77 -9.92
C LYS A 239 8.39 -6.64 -9.81
N MET A 240 8.85 -5.42 -9.57
CA MET A 240 7.99 -4.24 -9.56
C MET A 240 7.19 -4.14 -10.89
N PRO A 241 5.85 -4.10 -10.85
CA PRO A 241 5.05 -3.97 -12.07
C PRO A 241 5.10 -2.53 -12.58
N PHE A 242 5.28 -2.36 -13.89
CA PHE A 242 5.25 -1.04 -14.54
C PHE A 242 3.89 -0.77 -15.16
N VAL A 243 3.51 0.51 -15.26
CA VAL A 243 2.24 0.88 -15.92
C VAL A 243 2.28 0.54 -17.42
N THR A 244 3.48 0.48 -18.00
CA THR A 244 3.71 0.04 -19.37
C THR A 244 3.36 -1.44 -19.59
N GLU A 245 3.60 -2.29 -18.60
CA GLU A 245 3.20 -3.71 -18.63
C GLU A 245 1.68 -3.86 -18.53
N THR A 246 1.02 -3.02 -17.70
CA THR A 246 -0.45 -2.92 -17.65
C THR A 246 -1.02 -2.49 -19.00
N TYR A 247 -0.39 -1.51 -19.67
CA TYR A 247 -0.80 -1.06 -21.01
C TYR A 247 -0.75 -2.21 -22.01
N ASP A 248 0.38 -2.92 -22.07
CA ASP A 248 0.60 -4.02 -23.01
C ASP A 248 -0.35 -5.21 -22.75
N TYR A 249 -0.67 -5.48 -21.49
CA TYR A 249 -1.67 -6.47 -21.12
C TYR A 249 -3.08 -6.09 -21.63
N LEU A 250 -3.50 -4.85 -21.39
CA LEU A 250 -4.81 -4.37 -21.86
C LEU A 250 -4.89 -4.33 -23.38
N GLU A 251 -3.82 -3.92 -24.07
CA GLU A 251 -3.74 -3.92 -25.54
C GLU A 251 -3.95 -5.32 -26.12
N LYS A 252 -3.46 -6.35 -25.40
CA LYS A 252 -3.56 -7.74 -25.83
C LYS A 252 -4.94 -8.37 -25.58
N TYR A 253 -5.60 -8.05 -24.47
CA TYR A 253 -6.79 -8.79 -24.01
C TYR A 253 -8.10 -8.00 -24.03
N SER A 254 -8.04 -6.66 -24.18
CA SER A 254 -9.19 -5.76 -24.21
C SER A 254 -9.39 -5.14 -25.59
N ASP A 255 -10.65 -4.96 -26.00
CA ASP A 255 -10.99 -4.24 -27.25
C ASP A 255 -10.99 -2.71 -27.06
N LYS A 256 -10.77 -2.24 -25.82
CA LYS A 256 -10.67 -0.81 -25.49
C LYS A 256 -9.21 -0.34 -25.59
N ASP A 257 -9.02 0.85 -26.14
CA ASP A 257 -7.72 1.56 -26.11
C ASP A 257 -7.22 1.66 -24.65
N PRO A 258 -6.06 1.06 -24.30
CA PRO A 258 -5.54 1.06 -22.94
C PRO A 258 -5.34 2.48 -22.38
N ALA A 259 -5.03 3.46 -23.24
CA ALA A 259 -4.88 4.85 -22.83
C ALA A 259 -6.19 5.49 -22.33
N LYS A 260 -7.35 4.90 -22.64
CA LYS A 260 -8.66 5.33 -22.13
C LYS A 260 -9.06 4.62 -20.85
N VAL A 261 -8.44 3.47 -20.57
CA VAL A 261 -8.70 2.63 -19.39
C VAL A 261 -7.77 3.01 -18.24
N ILE A 262 -6.48 3.17 -18.52
CA ILE A 262 -5.48 3.60 -17.55
C ILE A 262 -5.68 5.09 -17.30
N LYS A 263 -6.22 5.42 -16.12
CA LYS A 263 -6.51 6.80 -15.72
C LYS A 263 -5.52 7.36 -14.71
N HIS A 264 -4.35 6.74 -14.55
CA HIS A 264 -3.32 7.14 -13.60
C HIS A 264 -1.94 7.17 -14.29
N GLY A 265 -0.93 7.62 -13.56
CA GLY A 265 0.46 7.68 -13.98
C GLY A 265 1.27 6.43 -13.65
N ALA A 266 2.58 6.56 -13.74
CA ALA A 266 3.54 5.52 -13.37
C ALA A 266 3.77 5.46 -11.85
N SER A 267 4.50 4.43 -11.43
CA SER A 267 4.99 4.27 -10.05
C SER A 267 6.20 5.14 -9.74
N SER A 268 6.51 5.26 -8.45
CA SER A 268 7.72 5.94 -8.00
C SER A 268 8.97 5.25 -8.52
N ASP A 269 8.98 3.91 -8.58
CA ASP A 269 10.08 3.10 -9.11
C ASP A 269 10.36 3.41 -10.58
N GLU A 270 9.33 3.39 -11.42
CA GLU A 270 9.46 3.67 -12.85
C GLU A 270 9.90 5.12 -13.11
N TYR A 271 9.53 6.07 -12.24
CA TYR A 271 10.08 7.43 -12.27
C TYR A 271 11.55 7.48 -11.83
N ALA A 272 11.89 6.85 -10.70
CA ALA A 272 13.25 6.83 -10.17
C ALA A 272 14.24 6.17 -11.15
N LYS A 273 13.86 5.08 -11.82
CA LYS A 273 14.67 4.40 -12.85
C LYS A 273 14.96 5.28 -14.07
N ARG A 274 14.06 6.20 -14.42
CA ARG A 274 14.32 7.19 -15.49
C ARG A 274 15.35 8.24 -15.08
N VAL A 275 15.33 8.64 -13.81
CA VAL A 275 16.27 9.64 -13.26
C VAL A 275 17.65 9.03 -12.98
N ASN A 276 17.68 7.83 -12.42
CA ASN A 276 18.88 7.04 -12.19
C ASN A 276 18.63 5.57 -12.55
N PRO A 277 19.09 5.09 -13.71
CA PRO A 277 18.92 3.70 -14.14
C PRO A 277 19.49 2.67 -13.16
N GLU A 278 20.47 3.06 -12.34
CA GLU A 278 21.10 2.21 -11.35
C GLU A 278 20.35 2.17 -10.02
N VAL A 279 19.27 2.93 -9.81
CA VAL A 279 18.51 2.88 -8.55
C VAL A 279 17.97 1.46 -8.33
N LEU A 280 18.17 0.93 -7.13
CA LEU A 280 17.47 -0.26 -6.66
C LEU A 280 16.26 0.19 -5.85
N THR A 281 15.08 -0.36 -6.12
CA THR A 281 13.89 -0.08 -5.32
C THR A 281 13.35 -1.33 -4.66
N VAL A 282 12.81 -1.14 -3.45
CA VAL A 282 12.15 -2.18 -2.68
C VAL A 282 10.80 -1.65 -2.20
N VAL A 283 9.78 -2.48 -2.36
CA VAL A 283 8.51 -2.35 -1.67
C VAL A 283 8.32 -3.60 -0.83
N CYS A 284 7.93 -3.40 0.42
CA CYS A 284 7.64 -4.49 1.34
C CYS A 284 6.18 -4.38 1.77
N GLU A 285 5.41 -5.41 1.49
CA GLU A 285 3.98 -5.49 1.75
C GLU A 285 3.77 -6.35 3.00
N VAL A 286 3.47 -5.67 4.11
CA VAL A 286 3.24 -6.29 5.42
C VAL A 286 1.78 -6.17 5.82
N PRO A 287 1.10 -7.27 6.17
CA PRO A 287 -0.31 -7.24 6.52
C PRO A 287 -0.57 -6.76 7.95
N TYR A 288 -1.76 -6.20 8.22
CA TYR A 288 -2.21 -5.95 9.61
C TYR A 288 -2.71 -7.22 10.30
N ILE A 289 -3.37 -8.08 9.52
CA ILE A 289 -3.93 -9.34 9.98
C ILE A 289 -3.59 -10.44 8.99
N TYR A 290 -3.54 -11.69 9.46
CA TYR A 290 -3.32 -12.86 8.60
C TYR A 290 -4.13 -14.05 9.10
N ASP A 291 -4.33 -15.04 8.23
CA ASP A 291 -4.93 -16.33 8.54
C ASP A 291 -3.99 -17.41 8.00
N GLU A 292 -3.76 -18.48 8.75
CA GLU A 292 -2.87 -19.58 8.34
C GLU A 292 -3.17 -20.13 6.94
N ARG A 293 -4.42 -20.03 6.49
CA ARG A 293 -4.81 -20.49 5.14
C ARG A 293 -4.22 -19.67 4.00
N VAL A 294 -3.76 -18.44 4.22
CA VAL A 294 -3.19 -17.57 3.15
C VAL A 294 -1.92 -18.15 2.50
N HIS A 295 -1.29 -19.14 3.12
CA HIS A 295 -0.12 -19.84 2.58
C HIS A 295 -0.35 -21.35 2.36
N ASN A 296 -1.58 -21.84 2.55
CA ASN A 296 -1.91 -23.24 2.39
C ASN A 296 -2.10 -23.58 0.91
N THR A 297 -1.12 -24.26 0.32
CA THR A 297 -1.11 -24.65 -1.10
C THR A 297 -1.76 -26.01 -1.38
N THR A 298 -2.50 -26.58 -0.42
CA THR A 298 -3.20 -27.86 -0.64
C THR A 298 -4.26 -27.69 -1.72
N GLU A 299 -4.24 -28.54 -2.74
CA GLU A 299 -5.23 -28.56 -3.80
C GLU A 299 -6.60 -29.01 -3.27
N ILE A 300 -7.67 -28.34 -3.71
CA ILE A 300 -9.04 -28.61 -3.22
C ILE A 300 -9.93 -29.36 -4.23
N GLY A 301 -9.39 -29.75 -5.39
CA GLY A 301 -10.10 -30.52 -6.41
C GLY A 301 -11.13 -29.71 -7.22
N VAL A 302 -11.11 -28.37 -7.12
CA VAL A 302 -11.98 -27.46 -7.87
C VAL A 302 -11.11 -26.63 -8.82
N PRO A 303 -11.45 -26.48 -10.11
CA PRO A 303 -10.69 -25.64 -11.02
C PRO A 303 -10.57 -24.20 -10.51
N LEU A 304 -9.38 -23.60 -10.63
CA LEU A 304 -9.16 -22.20 -10.23
C LEU A 304 -10.07 -21.23 -10.99
N ARG A 305 -10.37 -21.52 -12.26
CA ARG A 305 -11.38 -20.81 -13.04
C ARG A 305 -12.70 -20.65 -12.29
N ASP A 306 -13.21 -21.73 -11.69
CA ASP A 306 -14.53 -21.73 -11.08
C ASP A 306 -14.54 -20.89 -9.78
N ILE A 307 -13.43 -20.87 -9.04
CA ILE A 307 -13.22 -19.98 -7.89
C ILE A 307 -13.21 -18.51 -8.33
N VAL A 308 -12.48 -18.18 -9.38
CA VAL A 308 -12.42 -16.82 -9.95
C VAL A 308 -13.81 -16.38 -10.43
N LEU A 309 -14.54 -17.23 -11.14
CA LEU A 309 -15.89 -16.93 -11.63
C LEU A 309 -16.89 -16.71 -10.49
N LEU A 310 -16.81 -17.50 -9.41
CA LEU A 310 -17.61 -17.31 -8.21
C LEU A 310 -17.33 -15.96 -7.54
N ARG A 311 -16.04 -15.59 -7.40
CA ARG A 311 -15.64 -14.27 -6.90
C ARG A 311 -16.22 -13.16 -7.76
N LEU A 312 -16.06 -13.24 -9.08
CA LEU A 312 -16.54 -12.21 -10.01
C LEU A 312 -18.06 -12.02 -9.92
N SER A 313 -18.83 -13.11 -9.79
CA SER A 313 -20.28 -13.03 -9.55
C SER A 313 -20.61 -12.26 -8.26
N LYS A 314 -19.95 -12.60 -7.14
CA LYS A 314 -20.18 -11.94 -5.85
C LYS A 314 -19.75 -10.47 -5.87
N ARG A 315 -18.65 -10.16 -6.56
CA ARG A 315 -18.15 -8.78 -6.73
C ARG A 315 -19.13 -7.95 -7.55
N GLU A 316 -19.72 -8.52 -8.60
CA GLU A 316 -20.75 -7.86 -9.40
C GLU A 316 -22.00 -7.51 -8.57
N ASP A 317 -22.49 -8.44 -7.73
CA ASP A 317 -23.61 -8.18 -6.82
C ASP A 317 -23.30 -7.05 -5.84
N SER A 318 -22.08 -7.05 -5.29
CA SER A 318 -21.62 -6.01 -4.35
C SER A 318 -21.50 -4.64 -5.04
N LEU A 319 -20.96 -4.59 -6.26
CA LEU A 319 -20.88 -3.37 -7.05
C LEU A 319 -22.25 -2.80 -7.40
N LYS A 320 -23.23 -3.65 -7.75
CA LYS A 320 -24.63 -3.24 -7.98
C LYS A 320 -25.23 -2.63 -6.72
N PHE A 321 -25.02 -3.25 -5.55
CA PHE A 321 -25.45 -2.71 -4.27
C PHE A 321 -24.88 -1.30 -4.04
N PHE A 322 -23.55 -1.12 -4.10
CA PHE A 322 -22.94 0.18 -3.86
C PHE A 322 -23.36 1.23 -4.89
N LYS A 323 -23.48 0.84 -6.17
CA LYS A 323 -23.94 1.75 -7.23
C LYS A 323 -25.35 2.25 -6.96
N GLN A 324 -26.28 1.34 -6.67
CA GLN A 324 -27.67 1.69 -6.40
C GLN A 324 -27.78 2.71 -5.27
N HIS A 325 -27.11 2.46 -4.15
CA HIS A 325 -27.17 3.37 -3.00
C HIS A 325 -26.46 4.69 -3.28
N LEU A 326 -25.37 4.70 -4.07
CA LEU A 326 -24.66 5.93 -4.41
C LEU A 326 -25.52 6.79 -5.34
N ASP A 327 -26.15 6.19 -6.36
CA ASP A 327 -27.05 6.87 -7.28
C ASP A 327 -28.23 7.51 -6.52
N GLU A 328 -28.78 6.80 -5.54
CA GLU A 328 -29.93 7.27 -4.75
C GLU A 328 -29.60 8.47 -3.86
N VAL A 329 -28.40 8.53 -3.28
CA VAL A 329 -27.97 9.65 -2.44
C VAL A 329 -27.23 10.74 -3.22
N GLU A 330 -26.96 10.56 -4.51
CA GLU A 330 -26.04 11.41 -5.27
C GLU A 330 -26.43 12.90 -5.29
N GLU A 331 -27.73 13.20 -5.26
CA GLU A 331 -28.23 14.59 -5.21
C GLU A 331 -28.13 15.23 -3.81
N TYR A 332 -27.92 14.43 -2.76
CA TYR A 332 -27.91 14.88 -1.37
C TYR A 332 -26.52 14.86 -0.72
N VAL A 333 -25.52 14.28 -1.38
CA VAL A 333 -24.15 14.20 -0.87
C VAL A 333 -23.27 15.35 -1.38
N ASP A 334 -22.24 15.67 -0.60
CA ASP A 334 -21.20 16.62 -1.01
C ASP A 334 -20.29 16.00 -2.08
N LYS A 335 -20.47 16.39 -3.34
CA LYS A 335 -19.68 15.87 -4.47
C LYS A 335 -18.21 16.32 -4.46
N THR A 336 -17.85 17.28 -3.58
CA THR A 336 -16.45 17.65 -3.35
C THR A 336 -15.77 16.78 -2.29
N SER A 337 -16.52 15.91 -1.62
CA SER A 337 -15.99 14.97 -0.63
C SER A 337 -15.01 13.98 -1.28
N PRO A 338 -13.84 13.75 -0.65
CA PRO A 338 -12.90 12.73 -1.13
C PRO A 338 -13.49 11.31 -1.07
N PHE A 339 -14.47 11.06 -0.18
CA PHE A 339 -15.18 9.78 -0.12
C PHE A 339 -16.06 9.55 -1.35
N TYR A 340 -16.75 10.60 -1.83
CA TYR A 340 -17.56 10.54 -3.04
C TYR A 340 -16.70 10.25 -4.27
N GLU A 341 -15.59 10.98 -4.42
CA GLU A 341 -14.64 10.77 -5.53
C GLU A 341 -14.13 9.32 -5.55
N SER A 342 -13.72 8.79 -4.39
CA SER A 342 -13.21 7.42 -4.24
C SER A 342 -14.27 6.36 -4.56
N LEU A 343 -15.47 6.47 -3.98
CA LEU A 343 -16.57 5.53 -4.22
C LEU A 343 -16.99 5.50 -5.69
N LYS A 344 -17.19 6.68 -6.29
CA LYS A 344 -17.58 6.79 -7.69
C LYS A 344 -16.58 6.09 -8.62
N GLU A 345 -15.29 6.32 -8.38
CA GLU A 345 -14.24 5.73 -9.19
C GLU A 345 -14.04 4.24 -8.93
N PHE A 346 -14.12 3.78 -7.67
CA PHE A 346 -14.02 2.35 -7.36
C PHE A 346 -15.19 1.55 -7.94
N ILE A 347 -16.41 2.09 -7.91
CA ILE A 347 -17.58 1.46 -8.53
C ILE A 347 -17.41 1.42 -10.06
N ARG A 348 -17.05 2.54 -10.68
CA ARG A 348 -16.81 2.63 -12.14
C ARG A 348 -15.74 1.64 -12.58
N TYR A 349 -14.58 1.68 -11.92
CA TYR A 349 -13.43 0.81 -12.20
C TYR A 349 -13.77 -0.65 -11.99
N GLY A 350 -14.52 -0.96 -10.92
CA GLY A 350 -15.01 -2.31 -10.64
C GLY A 350 -15.79 -2.89 -11.82
N PHE A 351 -16.76 -2.16 -12.36
CA PHE A 351 -17.53 -2.63 -13.53
C PHE A 351 -16.68 -2.77 -14.80
N GLU A 352 -15.74 -1.85 -15.06
CA GLU A 352 -14.90 -1.89 -16.26
C GLU A 352 -13.97 -3.12 -16.31
N TYR A 353 -13.50 -3.61 -15.17
CA TYR A 353 -12.60 -4.77 -15.09
C TYR A 353 -13.32 -6.12 -15.03
N LEU A 354 -14.58 -6.16 -14.59
CA LEU A 354 -15.35 -7.40 -14.48
C LEU A 354 -15.37 -8.20 -15.79
N GLU A 355 -15.63 -7.53 -16.92
CA GLU A 355 -15.70 -8.21 -18.24
C GLU A 355 -14.33 -8.74 -18.68
N ALA A 356 -13.27 -7.95 -18.47
CA ALA A 356 -11.91 -8.33 -18.83
C ALA A 356 -11.43 -9.53 -17.99
N GLU A 357 -11.64 -9.50 -16.67
CA GLU A 357 -11.33 -10.60 -15.77
C GLU A 357 -12.15 -11.86 -16.12
N ARG A 358 -13.43 -11.71 -16.49
CA ARG A 358 -14.27 -12.85 -16.89
C ARG A 358 -13.78 -13.49 -18.20
N LYS A 359 -13.36 -12.68 -19.17
CA LYS A 359 -12.76 -13.16 -20.43
C LYS A 359 -11.45 -13.90 -20.15
N TRP A 360 -10.58 -13.33 -19.33
CA TRP A 360 -9.35 -14.01 -18.90
C TRP A 360 -9.65 -15.34 -18.21
N ALA A 361 -10.58 -15.34 -17.24
CA ALA A 361 -10.94 -16.52 -16.46
C ALA A 361 -11.39 -17.69 -17.35
N THR A 362 -12.12 -17.39 -18.42
CA THR A 362 -12.70 -18.40 -19.33
C THR A 362 -11.80 -18.80 -20.49
N THR A 363 -10.66 -18.12 -20.70
CA THR A 363 -9.79 -18.35 -21.87
C THR A 363 -8.36 -18.77 -21.53
N ASP A 364 -7.87 -18.48 -20.32
CA ASP A 364 -6.51 -18.86 -19.93
C ASP A 364 -6.45 -20.33 -19.45
N PRO A 365 -5.81 -21.25 -20.18
CA PRO A 365 -5.73 -22.67 -19.82
C PRO A 365 -5.00 -22.91 -18.50
N LYS A 366 -4.23 -21.94 -18.00
CA LYS A 366 -3.56 -22.02 -16.69
C LYS A 366 -4.54 -22.10 -15.53
N LEU A 367 -5.81 -21.73 -15.72
CA LEU A 367 -6.85 -21.73 -14.70
C LEU A 367 -7.61 -23.06 -14.59
N GLU A 368 -7.34 -24.03 -15.47
CA GLU A 368 -7.95 -25.36 -15.44
C GLU A 368 -7.35 -26.27 -14.36
N ARG A 369 -6.20 -25.90 -13.78
CA ARG A 369 -5.63 -26.63 -12.64
C ARG A 369 -6.53 -26.51 -11.40
N SER A 370 -6.34 -27.43 -10.45
CA SER A 370 -6.97 -27.28 -9.13
C SER A 370 -6.53 -25.97 -8.48
N ALA A 371 -7.49 -25.26 -7.90
CA ALA A 371 -7.26 -24.21 -6.93
C ALA A 371 -6.62 -24.79 -5.67
N THR A 372 -5.91 -23.94 -4.95
CA THR A 372 -5.42 -24.20 -3.60
C THR A 372 -6.34 -23.63 -2.54
N VAL A 373 -6.16 -24.07 -1.28
CA VAL A 373 -6.84 -23.47 -0.12
C VAL A 373 -6.59 -21.96 -0.03
N ALA A 374 -5.34 -21.52 -0.24
CA ALA A 374 -4.96 -20.10 -0.20
C ALA A 374 -5.71 -19.27 -1.25
N GLU A 375 -5.78 -19.75 -2.48
CA GLU A 375 -6.47 -19.05 -3.57
C GLU A 375 -7.99 -18.96 -3.33
N ALA A 376 -8.61 -20.06 -2.91
CA ALA A 376 -10.04 -20.06 -2.59
C ALA A 376 -10.36 -19.15 -1.38
N PHE A 377 -9.47 -19.10 -0.39
CA PHE A 377 -9.60 -18.23 0.75
C PHE A 377 -9.47 -16.75 0.37
N ASP A 378 -8.41 -16.38 -0.34
CA ASP A 378 -8.15 -15.03 -0.83
C ASP A 378 -9.32 -14.51 -1.69
N ALA A 379 -9.74 -15.31 -2.67
CA ALA A 379 -10.79 -14.95 -3.61
C ALA A 379 -12.15 -14.62 -2.95
N ILE A 380 -12.42 -15.15 -1.76
CA ILE A 380 -13.71 -15.00 -1.08
C ILE A 380 -13.61 -14.12 0.17
N VAL A 381 -12.67 -14.39 1.06
CA VAL A 381 -12.61 -13.70 2.36
C VAL A 381 -12.01 -12.31 2.22
N GLU A 382 -10.89 -12.18 1.52
CA GLU A 382 -10.21 -10.91 1.28
C GLU A 382 -10.95 -10.09 0.20
N ARG A 383 -11.11 -10.69 -0.99
CA ARG A 383 -11.58 -9.95 -2.18
C ARG A 383 -13.08 -9.62 -2.19
N ILE A 384 -13.87 -10.26 -1.32
CA ILE A 384 -15.31 -9.97 -1.18
C ILE A 384 -15.60 -9.38 0.19
N TYR A 385 -15.51 -10.18 1.26
CA TYR A 385 -16.02 -9.75 2.56
C TYR A 385 -15.22 -8.60 3.17
N TRP A 386 -13.89 -8.71 3.21
CA TRP A 386 -13.01 -7.64 3.67
C TRP A 386 -13.13 -6.39 2.79
N SER A 387 -13.01 -6.54 1.46
CA SER A 387 -13.14 -5.43 0.51
C SER A 387 -14.49 -4.70 0.62
N ASN A 388 -15.59 -5.43 0.81
CA ASN A 388 -16.91 -4.84 1.00
C ASN A 388 -17.03 -4.06 2.33
N MET A 389 -16.38 -4.52 3.40
CA MET A 389 -16.31 -3.76 4.65
C MET A 389 -15.68 -2.38 4.43
N LEU A 390 -14.59 -2.32 3.66
CA LEU A 390 -13.91 -1.05 3.35
C LEU A 390 -14.78 -0.11 2.51
N MET A 391 -15.47 -0.65 1.50
CA MET A 391 -16.41 0.12 0.67
C MET A 391 -17.61 0.64 1.47
N CYS A 392 -18.16 -0.17 2.38
CA CYS A 392 -19.18 0.27 3.33
C CYS A 392 -18.69 1.43 4.19
N GLY A 393 -17.47 1.34 4.73
CA GLY A 393 -16.87 2.40 5.55
C GLY A 393 -16.80 3.74 4.82
N LEU A 394 -16.30 3.75 3.58
CA LEU A 394 -16.28 4.96 2.74
C LEU A 394 -17.68 5.55 2.54
N MET A 395 -18.66 4.70 2.26
CA MET A 395 -20.04 5.11 1.98
C MET A 395 -20.75 5.66 3.23
N ILE A 396 -20.57 5.00 4.37
CA ILE A 396 -21.09 5.46 5.66
C ILE A 396 -20.51 6.84 5.98
N ARG A 397 -19.18 7.02 5.86
CA ARG A 397 -18.53 8.31 6.12
C ARG A 397 -19.04 9.42 5.20
N LEU A 398 -19.22 9.15 3.91
CA LEU A 398 -19.82 10.10 2.96
C LEU A 398 -21.22 10.53 3.41
N MET A 399 -22.06 9.57 3.81
CA MET A 399 -23.42 9.84 4.26
C MET A 399 -23.44 10.59 5.59
N GLU A 400 -22.63 10.19 6.57
CA GLU A 400 -22.53 10.87 7.87
C GLU A 400 -22.15 12.34 7.73
N ASP A 401 -21.14 12.65 6.91
CA ASP A 401 -20.73 14.04 6.63
C ASP A 401 -21.84 14.84 5.97
N SER A 402 -22.60 14.21 5.06
CA SER A 402 -23.71 14.85 4.35
C SER A 402 -24.93 15.05 5.25
N ILE A 403 -25.25 14.10 6.12
CA ILE A 403 -26.37 14.15 7.08
C ILE A 403 -26.20 15.30 8.07
N ARG A 404 -24.97 15.62 8.48
CA ARG A 404 -24.71 16.77 9.37
C ARG A 404 -25.09 18.11 8.74
N LYS A 405 -25.07 18.20 7.41
CA LYS A 405 -25.34 19.41 6.62
C LYS A 405 -26.77 19.44 6.06
N ALA A 406 -27.41 18.28 5.90
CA ALA A 406 -28.71 18.14 5.22
C ALA A 406 -29.93 18.41 6.13
N SER A 407 -31.07 18.72 5.50
CA SER A 407 -32.38 18.87 6.15
C SER A 407 -33.51 18.32 5.26
N GLY A 408 -34.70 18.13 5.85
CA GLY A 408 -35.89 17.64 5.14
C GLY A 408 -35.69 16.28 4.45
N ARG A 409 -36.28 16.14 3.25
CA ARG A 409 -36.26 14.91 2.44
C ARG A 409 -34.85 14.35 2.21
N GLY A 410 -33.87 15.22 1.93
CA GLY A 410 -32.50 14.77 1.68
C GLY A 410 -31.88 14.07 2.89
N ARG A 411 -32.15 14.58 4.10
CA ARG A 411 -31.70 13.95 5.34
C ARG A 411 -32.39 12.61 5.59
N GLU A 412 -33.67 12.49 5.26
CA GLU A 412 -34.43 11.24 5.39
C GLU A 412 -33.90 10.15 4.45
N VAL A 413 -33.67 10.48 3.18
CA VAL A 413 -33.08 9.56 2.19
C VAL A 413 -31.68 9.12 2.62
N LEU A 414 -30.83 10.06 3.03
CA LEU A 414 -29.48 9.75 3.50
C LEU A 414 -29.49 8.80 4.69
N ARG A 415 -30.34 9.04 5.70
CA ARG A 415 -30.40 8.16 6.89
C ARG A 415 -30.90 6.75 6.57
N ARG A 416 -31.93 6.62 5.73
CA ARG A 416 -32.42 5.31 5.31
C ARG A 416 -31.33 4.53 4.57
N CYS A 417 -30.66 5.17 3.61
CA CYS A 417 -29.56 4.53 2.86
C CYS A 417 -28.38 4.18 3.78
N GLU A 418 -28.06 5.04 4.75
CA GLU A 418 -27.02 4.79 5.75
C GLU A 418 -27.36 3.55 6.59
N ASP A 419 -28.60 3.41 7.06
CA ASP A 419 -29.06 2.25 7.82
C ASP A 419 -29.00 0.95 6.99
N GLU A 420 -29.37 1.01 5.71
CA GLU A 420 -29.26 -0.12 4.78
C GLU A 420 -27.80 -0.54 4.54
N VAL A 421 -26.90 0.43 4.33
CA VAL A 421 -25.46 0.18 4.16
C VAL A 421 -24.84 -0.35 5.45
N LYS A 422 -25.24 0.16 6.64
CA LYS A 422 -24.83 -0.39 7.93
C LYS A 422 -25.32 -1.84 8.11
N GLY A 423 -26.56 -2.13 7.73
CA GLY A 423 -27.09 -3.50 7.71
C GLY A 423 -26.31 -4.44 6.79
N PHE A 424 -25.88 -3.96 5.62
CA PHE A 424 -24.99 -4.71 4.73
C PHE A 424 -23.60 -4.90 5.33
N PHE A 425 -23.03 -3.85 5.94
CA PHE A 425 -21.74 -3.90 6.64
C PHE A 425 -21.72 -4.97 7.73
N GLU A 426 -22.73 -5.02 8.60
CA GLU A 426 -22.82 -6.04 9.66
C GLU A 426 -22.88 -7.47 9.09
N LYS A 427 -23.54 -7.67 7.93
CA LYS A 427 -23.53 -8.96 7.23
C LYS A 427 -22.13 -9.31 6.71
N GLN A 428 -21.38 -8.33 6.19
CA GLN A 428 -20.00 -8.57 5.73
C GLN A 428 -19.08 -8.91 6.90
N VAL A 429 -19.17 -8.17 8.01
CA VAL A 429 -18.42 -8.44 9.25
C VAL A 429 -18.71 -9.85 9.75
N SER A 430 -19.98 -10.22 9.88
CA SER A 430 -20.38 -11.55 10.35
C SER A 430 -19.83 -12.67 9.44
N MET A 431 -19.88 -12.48 8.12
CA MET A 431 -19.32 -13.46 7.18
C MET A 431 -17.79 -13.52 7.24
N PHE A 432 -17.12 -12.37 7.36
CA PHE A 432 -15.67 -12.28 7.52
C PHE A 432 -15.22 -13.01 8.79
N GLU A 433 -15.82 -12.73 9.95
CA GLU A 433 -15.51 -13.38 11.22
C GLU A 433 -15.83 -14.87 11.24
N ARG A 434 -16.88 -15.30 10.53
CA ARG A 434 -17.21 -16.73 10.40
C ARG A 434 -16.22 -17.48 9.53
N LEU A 435 -15.75 -16.85 8.45
CA LEU A 435 -14.90 -17.51 7.45
C LEU A 435 -13.41 -17.37 7.76
N SER A 436 -13.03 -16.41 8.59
CA SER A 436 -11.65 -16.07 8.95
C SER A 436 -11.36 -16.44 10.41
N LYS A 437 -10.16 -16.96 10.67
CA LYS A 437 -9.57 -17.12 12.00
C LYS A 437 -8.34 -16.21 12.09
N TYR A 438 -8.55 -14.95 11.73
CA TYR A 438 -7.45 -14.01 11.59
C TYR A 438 -6.76 -13.74 12.92
N GLU A 439 -5.46 -13.47 12.84
CA GLU A 439 -4.64 -12.96 13.93
C GLU A 439 -4.17 -11.55 13.60
N VAL A 440 -4.20 -10.66 14.59
CA VAL A 440 -3.63 -9.31 14.48
C VAL A 440 -2.12 -9.39 14.68
N ILE A 441 -1.38 -8.86 13.71
CA ILE A 441 0.08 -8.90 13.72
C ILE A 441 0.61 -7.78 14.62
N PRO A 442 1.46 -8.08 15.63
CA PRO A 442 2.12 -7.04 16.42
C PRO A 442 2.94 -6.10 15.54
N LEU A 443 2.80 -4.78 15.75
CA LEU A 443 3.46 -3.75 14.94
C LEU A 443 4.98 -3.89 14.92
N ARG A 444 5.59 -4.34 16.02
CA ARG A 444 7.03 -4.64 16.06
C ARG A 444 7.45 -5.61 14.97
N LYS A 445 6.64 -6.66 14.70
CA LYS A 445 6.96 -7.67 13.67
C LYS A 445 6.92 -7.06 12.27
N THR A 446 5.90 -6.26 11.97
CA THR A 446 5.75 -5.63 10.65
C THR A 446 6.83 -4.58 10.40
N VAL A 447 7.16 -3.77 11.40
CA VAL A 447 8.28 -2.81 11.36
C VAL A 447 9.62 -3.54 11.18
N THR A 448 9.83 -4.66 11.87
CA THR A 448 11.04 -5.48 11.72
C THR A 448 11.21 -5.99 10.29
N ILE A 449 10.12 -6.44 9.67
CA ILE A 449 10.16 -6.96 8.30
C ILE A 449 10.43 -5.85 7.30
N GLN A 450 9.72 -4.71 7.38
CA GLN A 450 9.97 -3.58 6.48
C GLN A 450 11.41 -3.05 6.65
N LEU A 451 11.88 -2.89 7.89
CA LEU A 451 13.23 -2.40 8.13
C LEU A 451 14.28 -3.39 7.64
N GLY A 452 14.13 -4.68 7.92
CA GLY A 452 15.06 -5.70 7.45
C GLY A 452 15.10 -5.74 5.92
N ALA A 453 13.96 -5.63 5.25
CA ALA A 453 13.91 -5.56 3.78
C ALA A 453 14.71 -4.36 3.23
N ILE A 454 14.55 -3.17 3.82
CA ILE A 454 15.34 -1.98 3.46
C ILE A 454 16.84 -2.25 3.66
N LEU A 455 17.24 -2.73 4.84
CA LEU A 455 18.65 -2.83 5.21
C LEU A 455 19.38 -3.95 4.46
N TYR A 456 18.73 -5.10 4.21
CA TYR A 456 19.34 -6.19 3.45
C TYR A 456 19.48 -5.84 1.97
N THR A 457 18.47 -5.23 1.36
CA THR A 457 18.53 -4.82 -0.05
C THR A 457 19.53 -3.68 -0.26
N MET A 458 19.51 -2.66 0.62
CA MET A 458 20.51 -1.59 0.63
C MET A 458 21.92 -2.14 0.83
N GLY A 459 22.11 -3.01 1.84
CA GLY A 459 23.41 -3.58 2.16
C GLY A 459 24.03 -4.34 0.98
N ALA A 460 23.21 -5.13 0.28
CA ALA A 460 23.63 -5.79 -0.94
C ALA A 460 23.91 -4.78 -2.08
N LYS A 461 23.09 -3.73 -2.23
CA LYS A 461 23.29 -2.70 -3.27
C LYS A 461 24.60 -1.94 -3.12
N VAL A 462 24.99 -1.61 -1.90
CA VAL A 462 26.24 -0.88 -1.62
C VAL A 462 27.44 -1.80 -1.36
N GLY A 463 27.26 -3.12 -1.52
CA GLY A 463 28.34 -4.11 -1.47
C GLY A 463 28.89 -4.40 -0.08
N ILE A 464 28.08 -4.28 0.97
CA ILE A 464 28.48 -4.60 2.36
C ILE A 464 27.91 -5.94 2.85
N LEU A 465 26.99 -6.54 2.09
CA LEU A 465 26.47 -7.91 2.25
C LEU A 465 26.91 -8.75 1.04
#